data_AF-A0A9W2W0X6-F1
#
_entry.id   AF-A0A9W2W0X6-F1
#
_cell.length_a   1.000
_cell.length_b   1.000
_cell.length_c   1.000
_cell.angle_alpha   90.00
_cell.angle_beta   90.00
_cell.angle_gamma   90.00
#
_symmetry.space_group_name_H-M   'P 1'
#
loop_
_entity.id
_entity.type
_entity.pdbx_description
1 polymer ?
#
loop_
_entity_poly.entity_id
_entity_poly.type
_entity_poly.pdbx_seq_one_letter_code
_entity_poly.pdbx_strand_id
1 'polypeptide(L)'
;MKCLPLVLGLALVCGLQAATVPLTMDGLDLQKVAGSWHSVAMAASNISLLDSETAPLRVYVQELRPTPGDNLEIILRKWEHGRCVQKKVWAEKTELPAEFKISYLDENELIVLDTDYENYLFLCLENTDAPGQNLVCQCLTRTLKADDEVMEKFDRALQTLPVHVRLFDPTRVAGDRLHTPRPCSHPACGSPVGQP
;
A
#
# COMPACT_ATOMS: atom_id res chain seq x y z
N MET A 1 -13.30 44.38 57.05
CA MET A 1 -14.20 43.28 56.65
C MET A 1 -14.02 43.04 55.15
N LYS A 2 -14.00 41.77 54.75
CA LYS A 2 -13.40 41.22 53.52
C LYS A 2 -14.05 41.72 52.22
N CYS A 3 -13.23 42.21 51.29
CA CYS A 3 -13.57 42.33 49.87
C CYS A 3 -13.31 40.97 49.19
N LEU A 4 -14.34 40.35 48.62
CA LEU A 4 -14.20 39.19 47.74
C LEU A 4 -14.00 39.68 46.30
N PRO A 5 -12.88 39.39 45.62
CA PRO A 5 -12.80 39.60 44.19
C PRO A 5 -13.45 38.40 43.45
N LEU A 6 -14.31 38.77 42.50
CA LEU A 6 -14.95 37.90 41.52
C LEU A 6 -13.87 37.33 40.58
N VAL A 7 -13.59 36.02 40.67
CA VAL A 7 -12.67 35.35 39.71
C VAL A 7 -13.47 35.00 38.46
N LEU A 8 -13.24 35.75 37.39
CA LEU A 8 -13.73 35.47 36.05
C LEU A 8 -12.88 34.32 35.47
N GLY A 9 -13.44 33.12 35.41
CA GLY A 9 -12.80 31.97 34.78
C GLY A 9 -12.82 32.11 33.26
N LEU A 10 -11.70 32.53 32.66
CA LEU A 10 -11.50 32.44 31.22
C LEU A 10 -11.15 30.99 30.87
N ALA A 11 -12.16 30.17 30.58
CA ALA A 11 -11.92 28.85 30.00
C ALA A 11 -11.47 29.04 28.55
N LEU A 12 -10.15 28.97 28.34
CA LEU A 12 -9.57 28.83 27.00
C LEU A 12 -9.96 27.43 26.50
N VAL A 13 -11.04 27.34 25.73
CA VAL A 13 -11.33 26.14 24.94
C VAL A 13 -10.30 26.11 23.83
N CYS A 14 -9.18 25.41 24.07
CA CYS A 14 -8.27 25.02 23.00
C CYS A 14 -9.06 24.13 22.04
N GLY A 15 -9.46 24.69 20.90
CA GLY A 15 -9.90 23.89 19.78
C GLY A 15 -8.73 22.99 19.38
N LEU A 16 -8.88 21.67 19.60
CA LEU A 16 -8.09 20.69 18.85
C LEU A 16 -8.52 20.85 17.39
N GLN A 17 -7.88 21.75 16.67
CA GLN A 17 -7.73 21.55 15.24
C GLN A 17 -6.77 20.37 15.13
N ALA A 18 -7.35 19.17 14.99
CA ALA A 18 -6.61 18.04 14.46
C ALA A 18 -6.13 18.50 13.07
N ALA A 19 -4.90 18.98 13.01
CA ALA A 19 -4.20 19.10 11.75
C ALA A 19 -4.08 17.66 11.26
N THR A 20 -4.99 17.26 10.37
CA THR A 20 -4.81 16.10 9.51
C THR A 20 -3.56 16.39 8.71
N VAL A 21 -2.41 15.92 9.20
CA VAL A 21 -1.20 15.78 8.40
C VAL A 21 -1.65 15.03 7.15
N PRO A 22 -1.44 15.57 5.94
CA PRO A 22 -1.78 14.85 4.73
C PRO A 22 -1.10 13.49 4.82
N LEU A 23 -1.92 12.45 4.86
CA LEU A 23 -1.48 11.06 4.90
C LEU A 23 -0.77 10.68 3.57
N THR A 24 -0.89 11.56 2.58
CA THR A 24 -0.50 11.37 1.20
C THR A 24 0.71 12.23 0.86
N MET A 25 1.52 11.75 -0.07
CA MET A 25 2.70 12.47 -0.52
C MET A 25 2.30 13.80 -1.19
N ASP A 26 2.86 14.91 -0.70
CA ASP A 26 2.68 16.21 -1.35
C ASP A 26 3.53 16.30 -2.63
N GLY A 27 2.92 16.77 -3.72
CA GLY A 27 3.61 17.01 -4.99
C GLY A 27 4.21 15.75 -5.66
N LEU A 28 3.53 14.60 -5.61
CA LEU A 28 3.96 13.38 -6.30
C LEU A 28 4.27 13.66 -7.79
N ASP A 29 5.52 13.42 -8.20
CA ASP A 29 5.88 13.35 -9.61
C ASP A 29 5.61 11.95 -10.12
N LEU A 30 4.40 11.74 -10.64
CA LEU A 30 3.95 10.43 -11.07
C LEU A 30 4.87 9.84 -12.14
N GLN A 31 5.49 10.63 -13.02
CA GLN A 31 6.33 10.09 -14.09
C GLN A 31 7.58 9.37 -13.53
N LYS A 32 8.07 9.80 -12.36
CA LYS A 32 9.24 9.19 -11.71
C LYS A 32 8.95 7.84 -11.05
N VAL A 33 7.68 7.48 -10.83
CA VAL A 33 7.33 6.16 -10.30
C VAL A 33 7.38 5.06 -11.37
N ALA A 34 7.59 5.41 -12.63
CA ALA A 34 7.61 4.47 -13.75
C ALA A 34 8.62 3.32 -13.54
N GLY A 35 8.26 2.15 -14.04
CA GLY A 35 9.13 0.97 -14.10
C GLY A 35 8.75 -0.12 -13.10
N SER A 36 9.70 -1.05 -12.91
CA SER A 36 9.47 -2.26 -12.11
C SER A 36 9.52 -1.99 -10.61
N TRP A 37 8.70 -2.74 -9.88
CA TRP A 37 8.56 -2.69 -8.42
C TRP A 37 8.31 -4.10 -7.88
N HIS A 38 8.66 -4.32 -6.61
CA HIS A 38 8.46 -5.58 -5.90
C HIS A 38 7.69 -5.33 -4.60
N SER A 39 6.53 -5.97 -4.44
CA SER A 39 5.81 -5.97 -3.16
C SER A 39 6.56 -6.80 -2.11
N VAL A 40 7.15 -6.14 -1.12
CA VAL A 40 7.97 -6.78 -0.07
C VAL A 40 7.26 -6.88 1.27
N ALA A 41 6.24 -6.05 1.50
CA ALA A 41 5.36 -6.16 2.66
C ALA A 41 3.95 -5.67 2.33
N MET A 42 2.97 -6.18 3.06
CA MET A 42 1.58 -5.79 3.00
C MET A 42 1.02 -5.63 4.41
N ALA A 43 0.09 -4.71 4.56
CA ALA A 43 -0.66 -4.48 5.77
C ALA A 43 -2.14 -4.37 5.43
N ALA A 44 -3.03 -4.86 6.29
CA ALA A 44 -4.46 -4.79 6.03
C ALA A 44 -5.27 -4.48 7.29
N SER A 45 -6.43 -3.85 7.11
CA SER A 45 -7.43 -3.67 8.17
C SER A 45 -8.02 -5.00 8.62
N ASN A 46 -8.26 -5.91 7.68
CA ASN A 46 -8.86 -7.22 7.91
C ASN A 46 -7.97 -8.34 7.38
N ILE A 47 -7.83 -9.42 8.17
CA ILE A 47 -7.01 -10.58 7.84
C ILE A 47 -7.51 -11.31 6.60
N SER A 48 -8.82 -11.35 6.37
CA SER A 48 -9.41 -12.01 5.20
C SER A 48 -8.98 -11.40 3.86
N LEU A 49 -8.43 -10.18 3.87
CA LEU A 49 -7.92 -9.52 2.67
C LEU A 49 -6.58 -10.13 2.20
N LEU A 50 -5.83 -10.78 3.09
CA LEU A 50 -4.45 -11.26 2.85
C LEU A 50 -4.14 -12.71 3.31
N ASP A 51 -5.00 -13.35 4.10
CA ASP A 51 -4.71 -14.59 4.85
C ASP A 51 -4.35 -15.83 4.01
N SER A 52 -4.74 -15.87 2.75
CA SER A 52 -4.53 -16.99 1.84
C SER A 52 -3.98 -16.53 0.50
N GLU A 53 -3.34 -17.41 -0.28
CA GLU A 53 -2.82 -17.05 -1.61
C GLU A 53 -3.92 -16.55 -2.55
N THR A 54 -5.14 -17.05 -2.37
CA THR A 54 -6.34 -16.68 -3.11
C THR A 54 -7.10 -15.49 -2.51
N ALA A 55 -6.62 -14.91 -1.41
CA ALA A 55 -7.28 -13.77 -0.78
C ALA A 55 -7.41 -12.60 -1.77
N PRO A 56 -8.52 -11.84 -1.74
CA PRO A 56 -8.91 -10.94 -2.82
C PRO A 56 -7.85 -9.88 -3.13
N LEU A 57 -7.20 -9.33 -2.09
CA LEU A 57 -6.22 -8.25 -2.20
C LEU A 57 -4.79 -8.73 -1.98
N ARG A 58 -4.54 -10.04 -1.95
CA ARG A 58 -3.18 -10.60 -1.95
C ARG A 58 -2.58 -10.56 -3.36
N VAL A 59 -2.25 -9.35 -3.77
CA VAL A 59 -1.76 -9.00 -5.12
C VAL A 59 -0.36 -8.43 -5.04
N TYR A 60 0.48 -8.75 -6.02
CA TYR A 60 1.87 -8.33 -6.05
C TYR A 60 2.09 -7.41 -7.25
N VAL A 61 2.41 -6.15 -6.98
CA VAL A 61 2.74 -5.16 -8.02
C VAL A 61 4.03 -5.59 -8.69
N GLN A 62 4.07 -5.45 -10.02
CA GLN A 62 5.22 -5.76 -10.86
C GLN A 62 5.77 -4.51 -11.55
N GLU A 63 4.88 -3.66 -12.02
CA GLU A 63 5.25 -2.49 -12.81
C GLU A 63 4.21 -1.39 -12.68
N LEU A 64 4.70 -0.16 -12.58
CA LEU A 64 3.90 1.05 -12.61
C LEU A 64 4.19 1.79 -13.92
N ARG A 65 3.12 2.16 -14.63
CA ARG A 65 3.20 2.81 -15.95
C ARG A 65 2.36 4.08 -15.96
N PRO A 66 2.95 5.21 -15.56
CA PRO A 66 2.36 6.53 -15.78
C PRO A 66 2.03 6.75 -17.24
N THR A 67 0.97 7.50 -17.49
CA THR A 67 0.54 7.88 -18.84
C THR A 67 0.75 9.37 -19.07
N PRO A 68 0.76 9.85 -20.33
CA PRO A 68 0.87 11.28 -20.63
C PRO A 68 -0.28 12.14 -20.06
N GLY A 69 -1.40 11.52 -19.67
CA GLY A 69 -2.54 12.20 -19.07
C GLY A 69 -2.52 12.19 -17.53
N ASP A 70 -1.43 11.75 -16.91
CA ASP A 70 -1.24 11.53 -15.47
C ASP A 70 -2.13 10.45 -14.84
N ASN A 71 -2.71 9.55 -15.65
CA ASN A 71 -3.27 8.30 -15.16
C ASN A 71 -2.14 7.26 -14.98
N LEU A 72 -2.44 6.16 -14.29
CA LEU A 72 -1.49 5.09 -13.97
C LEU A 72 -2.03 3.72 -14.40
N GLU A 73 -1.30 2.99 -15.25
CA GLU A 73 -1.51 1.56 -15.47
C GLU A 73 -0.65 0.78 -14.46
N ILE A 74 -1.28 -0.12 -13.71
CA ILE A 74 -0.62 -0.98 -12.71
C ILE A 74 -0.65 -2.40 -13.22
N ILE A 75 0.54 -2.99 -13.40
CA ILE A 75 0.69 -4.40 -13.72
C ILE A 75 0.90 -5.15 -12.41
N LEU A 76 0.02 -6.12 -12.12
CA LEU A 76 0.09 -6.92 -10.90
C LEU A 76 -0.07 -8.41 -11.18
N ARG A 77 0.31 -9.23 -10.21
CA ARG A 77 0.10 -10.68 -10.21
C ARG A 77 -0.73 -11.11 -9.02
N LYS A 78 -1.59 -12.10 -9.22
CA LYS A 78 -2.34 -12.76 -8.15
C LYS A 78 -2.45 -14.25 -8.39
N TRP A 79 -2.65 -15.01 -7.33
CA TRP A 79 -2.99 -16.42 -7.46
C TRP A 79 -4.47 -16.55 -7.82
N GLU A 80 -4.77 -17.24 -8.92
CA GLU A 80 -6.13 -17.42 -9.41
C GLU A 80 -6.21 -18.75 -10.16
N HIS A 81 -7.22 -19.56 -9.88
CA HIS A 81 -7.43 -20.87 -10.55
C HIS A 81 -6.18 -21.79 -10.53
N GLY A 82 -5.47 -21.84 -9.40
CA GLY A 82 -4.31 -22.74 -9.21
C GLY A 82 -3.03 -22.30 -9.93
N ARG A 83 -2.96 -21.07 -10.43
CA ARG A 83 -1.78 -20.51 -11.11
C ARG A 83 -1.62 -19.03 -10.77
N CYS A 84 -0.39 -18.54 -10.94
CA CYS A 84 -0.16 -17.11 -10.88
C CYS A 84 -0.54 -16.46 -12.22
N VAL A 85 -1.44 -15.47 -12.18
CA VAL A 85 -1.92 -14.74 -13.35
C VAL A 85 -1.57 -13.27 -13.25
N GLN A 86 -1.23 -12.66 -14.39
CA GLN A 86 -1.05 -11.23 -14.50
C GLN A 86 -2.40 -10.55 -14.70
N LYS A 87 -2.62 -9.41 -14.04
CA LYS A 87 -3.74 -8.52 -14.26
C LYS A 87 -3.23 -7.10 -14.51
N LYS A 88 -4.10 -6.27 -15.07
CA LYS A 88 -3.88 -4.85 -15.26
C LYS A 88 -4.95 -4.09 -14.51
N VAL A 89 -4.57 -3.06 -13.78
CA VAL A 89 -5.49 -2.13 -13.11
C VAL A 89 -5.23 -0.75 -13.68
N TRP A 90 -6.31 -0.03 -13.97
CA TRP A 90 -6.26 1.35 -14.42
C TRP A 90 -6.63 2.27 -13.27
N ALA A 91 -5.75 3.23 -13.00
CA ALA A 91 -5.89 4.24 -11.96
C ALA A 91 -6.02 5.61 -12.63
N GLU A 92 -7.21 6.19 -12.54
CA GLU A 92 -7.53 7.51 -13.08
C GLU A 92 -7.08 8.59 -12.09
N LYS A 93 -6.45 9.65 -12.59
CA LYS A 93 -6.03 10.76 -11.75
C LYS A 93 -7.21 11.44 -11.07
N THR A 94 -6.94 12.04 -9.92
CA THR A 94 -7.85 12.95 -9.23
C THR A 94 -7.27 14.38 -9.23
N GLU A 95 -7.89 15.28 -8.46
CA GLU A 95 -7.34 16.61 -8.19
C GLU A 95 -6.10 16.54 -7.28
N LEU A 96 -5.95 15.45 -6.52
CA LEU A 96 -4.85 15.24 -5.60
C LEU A 96 -3.78 14.35 -6.27
N PRO A 97 -2.52 14.81 -6.40
CA PRO A 97 -1.50 14.12 -7.20
C PRO A 97 -1.21 12.67 -6.77
N ALA A 98 -1.37 12.38 -5.48
CA ALA A 98 -1.10 11.08 -4.88
C ALA A 98 -2.34 10.18 -4.76
N GLU A 99 -3.50 10.62 -5.24
CA GLU A 99 -4.76 9.89 -5.13
C GLU A 99 -5.34 9.58 -6.52
N PHE A 100 -5.78 8.34 -6.68
CA PHE A 100 -6.28 7.82 -7.94
C PHE A 100 -7.58 7.08 -7.74
N LYS A 101 -8.52 7.26 -8.67
CA LYS A 101 -9.72 6.46 -8.74
C LYS A 101 -9.44 5.16 -9.47
N ILE A 102 -9.82 4.03 -8.87
CA ILE A 102 -9.68 2.70 -9.46
C ILE A 102 -11.04 2.01 -9.56
N SER A 103 -11.09 0.93 -10.34
CA SER A 103 -12.16 -0.05 -10.28
C SER A 103 -11.52 -1.43 -10.24
N TYR A 104 -11.22 -1.90 -9.03
CA TYR A 104 -10.59 -3.20 -8.81
C TYR A 104 -11.28 -3.94 -7.66
N LEU A 105 -12.05 -4.98 -8.01
CA LEU A 105 -12.93 -5.66 -7.06
C LEU A 105 -13.89 -4.63 -6.43
N ASP A 106 -13.87 -4.53 -5.09
CA ASP A 106 -14.65 -3.57 -4.33
C ASP A 106 -13.85 -2.29 -4.01
N GLU A 107 -12.57 -2.21 -4.38
CA GLU A 107 -11.73 -1.03 -4.12
C GLU A 107 -11.97 0.04 -5.19
N ASN A 108 -12.06 1.29 -4.73
CA ASN A 108 -12.37 2.43 -5.59
C ASN A 108 -11.32 3.55 -5.51
N GLU A 109 -10.39 3.49 -4.57
CA GLU A 109 -9.33 4.48 -4.37
C GLU A 109 -7.96 3.82 -4.19
N LEU A 110 -6.95 4.45 -4.78
CA LEU A 110 -5.54 4.14 -4.57
C LEU A 110 -4.79 5.40 -4.15
N ILE A 111 -4.02 5.28 -3.08
CA ILE A 111 -3.33 6.38 -2.43
C ILE A 111 -1.83 6.07 -2.37
N VAL A 112 -0.98 6.99 -2.81
CA VAL A 112 0.47 6.94 -2.58
C VAL A 112 0.80 7.68 -1.29
N LEU A 113 1.23 6.94 -0.27
CA LEU A 113 1.55 7.50 1.04
C LEU A 113 2.90 8.22 1.04
N ASP A 114 3.92 7.58 0.48
CA ASP A 114 5.29 8.10 0.47
C ASP A 114 6.13 7.37 -0.59
N THR A 115 7.11 8.05 -1.16
CA THR A 115 8.11 7.46 -2.06
C THR A 115 9.32 8.37 -2.22
N ASP A 116 10.49 7.74 -2.37
CA ASP A 116 11.71 8.42 -2.83
C ASP A 116 12.00 8.18 -4.31
N TYR A 117 11.07 7.53 -5.04
CA TYR A 117 11.11 7.13 -6.45
C TYR A 117 12.14 6.03 -6.80
N GLU A 118 13.27 6.01 -6.09
CA GLU A 118 14.46 5.22 -6.42
C GLU A 118 14.58 3.94 -5.61
N ASN A 119 14.04 3.88 -4.39
CA ASN A 119 14.21 2.75 -3.49
C ASN A 119 12.87 2.16 -3.06
N TYR A 120 11.92 2.99 -2.64
CA TYR A 120 10.65 2.54 -2.08
C TYR A 120 9.44 3.34 -2.56
N LEU A 121 8.28 2.71 -2.52
CA LEU A 121 6.98 3.35 -2.71
C LEU A 121 5.96 2.67 -1.81
N PHE A 122 5.25 3.45 -1.01
CA PHE A 122 4.15 2.97 -0.17
C PHE A 122 2.84 3.38 -0.81
N LEU A 123 1.98 2.41 -1.06
CA LEU A 123 0.63 2.66 -1.56
C LEU A 123 -0.41 1.96 -0.71
N CYS A 124 -1.63 2.48 -0.69
CA CYS A 124 -2.80 1.83 -0.11
C CYS A 124 -3.93 1.76 -1.13
N LEU A 125 -4.74 0.73 -1.02
CA LEU A 125 -6.02 0.59 -1.68
C LEU A 125 -7.10 0.69 -0.61
N GLU A 126 -8.13 1.48 -0.89
CA GLU A 126 -9.29 1.64 -0.03
C GLU A 126 -10.59 1.60 -0.84
N ASN A 127 -11.63 1.07 -0.19
CA ASN A 127 -13.01 1.26 -0.59
C ASN A 127 -13.61 2.40 0.24
N THR A 128 -13.78 3.56 -0.39
CA THR A 128 -14.36 4.76 0.25
C THR A 128 -15.85 4.62 0.58
N ASP A 129 -16.56 3.61 0.04
CA ASP A 129 -17.93 3.27 0.45
C ASP A 129 -17.98 2.49 1.78
N ALA A 130 -16.85 1.92 2.20
CA ALA A 130 -16.68 1.24 3.49
C ALA A 130 -15.32 1.61 4.16
N PRO A 131 -15.12 2.89 4.54
CA PRO A 131 -13.83 3.39 5.00
C PRO A 131 -13.25 2.61 6.17
N GLY A 132 -11.96 2.32 6.10
CA GLY A 132 -11.21 1.58 7.12
C GLY A 132 -11.56 0.10 7.27
N GLN A 133 -12.61 -0.42 6.61
CA GLN A 133 -12.94 -1.85 6.64
C GLN A 133 -12.19 -2.63 5.56
N ASN A 134 -12.00 -2.02 4.40
CA ASN A 134 -11.26 -2.58 3.27
C ASN A 134 -10.07 -1.68 2.96
N LEU A 135 -9.01 -1.78 3.78
CA LEU A 135 -7.78 -1.04 3.57
C LEU A 135 -6.63 -2.02 3.45
N VAL A 136 -5.87 -1.95 2.36
CA VAL A 136 -4.64 -2.72 2.16
C VAL A 136 -3.52 -1.80 1.71
N CYS A 137 -2.43 -1.77 2.47
CA CYS A 137 -1.24 -1.01 2.14
C CYS A 137 -0.10 -1.95 1.75
N GLN A 138 0.72 -1.54 0.79
CA GLN A 138 1.90 -2.29 0.34
C GLN A 138 3.16 -1.44 0.43
N CYS A 139 4.24 -2.07 0.85
CA CYS A 139 5.60 -1.57 0.68
C CYS A 139 6.15 -2.16 -0.61
N LEU A 140 6.42 -1.30 -1.58
CA LEU A 140 7.08 -1.65 -2.83
C LEU A 140 8.55 -1.21 -2.78
N THR A 141 9.43 -2.01 -3.36
CA THR A 141 10.85 -1.66 -3.52
C THR A 141 11.34 -1.93 -4.94
N ARG A 142 12.36 -1.19 -5.39
CA ARG A 142 12.99 -1.44 -6.71
C ARG A 142 13.77 -2.75 -6.77
N THR A 143 14.18 -3.28 -5.62
CA THR A 143 14.83 -4.59 -5.51
C THR A 143 13.96 -5.56 -4.71
N LEU A 144 14.30 -6.85 -4.70
CA LEU A 144 13.57 -7.87 -3.93
C LEU A 144 13.72 -7.76 -2.41
N LYS A 145 14.49 -6.78 -1.91
CA LYS A 145 14.74 -6.59 -0.48
C LYS A 145 14.43 -5.15 -0.10
N ALA A 146 13.68 -4.97 0.98
CA ALA A 146 13.69 -3.75 1.76
C ALA A 146 14.81 -3.83 2.80
N ASP A 147 15.54 -2.73 2.97
CA ASP A 147 16.37 -2.54 4.15
C ASP A 147 15.48 -2.21 5.37
N ASP A 148 16.08 -2.27 6.56
CA ASP A 148 15.34 -2.06 7.81
C ASP A 148 14.84 -0.60 7.92
N GLU A 149 15.54 0.37 7.32
CA GLU A 149 15.13 1.78 7.31
C GLU A 149 13.82 1.98 6.53
N VAL A 150 13.69 1.40 5.34
CA VAL A 150 12.45 1.42 4.55
C VAL A 150 11.31 0.75 5.32
N MET A 151 11.58 -0.36 6.01
CA MET A 151 10.56 -1.04 6.81
C MET A 151 10.10 -0.21 8.01
N GLU A 152 11.01 0.48 8.71
CA GLU A 152 10.67 1.42 9.78
C GLU A 152 9.85 2.61 9.28
N LYS A 153 10.17 3.14 8.10
CA LYS A 153 9.38 4.19 7.44
C LYS A 153 7.97 3.70 7.11
N PHE A 154 7.86 2.48 6.58
CA PHE A 154 6.56 1.88 6.29
C PHE A 154 5.74 1.73 7.57
N ASP A 155 6.31 1.16 8.63
CA ASP A 155 5.61 1.00 9.91
C ASP A 155 5.17 2.35 10.48
N ARG A 156 5.99 3.40 10.38
CA ARG A 156 5.63 4.76 10.79
C ARG A 156 4.46 5.32 9.98
N ALA A 157 4.48 5.15 8.65
CA ALA A 157 3.39 5.59 7.78
C ALA A 157 2.06 4.88 8.11
N LEU A 158 2.12 3.64 8.59
CA LEU A 158 0.94 2.87 8.96
C LEU A 158 0.38 3.16 10.37
N GLN A 159 1.09 3.90 11.24
CA GLN A 159 0.66 4.14 12.63
C GLN A 159 -0.66 4.89 12.75
N THR A 160 -0.99 5.71 11.75
CA THR A 160 -2.21 6.51 11.68
C THR A 160 -3.36 5.78 10.98
N LEU A 161 -3.12 4.58 10.46
CA LEU A 161 -4.06 3.80 9.66
C LEU A 161 -4.64 2.63 10.45
N PRO A 162 -5.92 2.25 10.21
CA PRO A 162 -6.57 1.12 10.88
C PRO A 162 -6.12 -0.23 10.29
N VAL A 163 -4.82 -0.46 10.15
CA VAL A 163 -4.25 -1.71 9.62
C VAL A 163 -3.71 -2.60 10.74
N HIS A 164 -4.39 -3.71 11.00
CA HIS A 164 -4.11 -4.61 12.13
C HIS A 164 -3.34 -5.87 11.74
N VAL A 165 -3.21 -6.13 10.45
CA VAL A 165 -2.55 -7.33 9.91
C VAL A 165 -1.26 -6.92 9.21
N ARG A 166 -0.24 -7.77 9.31
CA ARG A 166 1.06 -7.61 8.64
C ARG A 166 1.42 -8.92 7.95
N LEU A 167 1.81 -8.81 6.69
CA LEU A 167 2.33 -9.91 5.89
C LEU A 167 3.61 -9.44 5.21
N PHE A 168 4.73 -10.09 5.50
CA PHE A 168 5.99 -9.85 4.83
C PHE A 168 6.16 -10.89 3.72
N ASP A 169 6.59 -10.48 2.53
CA ASP A 169 6.77 -11.42 1.43
C ASP A 169 7.91 -12.42 1.77
N PRO A 170 7.63 -13.73 1.74
CA PRO A 170 8.60 -14.76 2.10
C PRO A 170 9.78 -14.93 1.13
N THR A 171 9.98 -14.09 0.10
CA THR A 171 11.28 -14.05 -0.60
C THR A 171 12.44 -13.65 0.32
N ARG A 172 12.16 -13.09 1.52
CA ARG A 172 13.11 -13.00 2.64
C ARG A 172 13.51 -14.35 3.25
N VAL A 173 12.69 -15.38 3.07
CA VAL A 173 12.85 -16.75 3.59
C VAL A 173 13.04 -17.71 2.42
N ALA A 174 14.03 -17.44 1.56
CA ALA A 174 14.46 -18.40 0.56
C ALA A 174 15.15 -19.59 1.25
N GLY A 175 14.35 -20.54 1.74
CA GLY A 175 14.75 -21.93 1.87
C GLY A 175 14.14 -22.68 0.69
N ASP A 176 14.98 -23.10 -0.26
CA ASP A 176 14.61 -23.94 -1.39
C ASP A 176 13.77 -25.13 -0.92
N ARG A 177 12.45 -25.06 -1.12
CA ARG A 177 11.58 -26.24 -1.11
C ARG A 177 11.20 -26.53 -2.55
N LEU A 178 11.88 -27.51 -3.12
CA LEU A 178 11.83 -27.91 -4.52
C LEU A 178 10.42 -28.30 -5.04
N HIS A 179 9.38 -28.33 -4.21
CA HIS A 179 8.05 -28.90 -4.51
C HIS A 179 6.88 -27.95 -4.24
N THR A 180 7.11 -26.71 -3.83
CA THR A 180 6.06 -25.68 -3.73
C THR A 180 6.09 -24.77 -4.96
N PRO A 181 4.93 -24.43 -5.57
CA PRO A 181 4.87 -23.41 -6.61
C PRO A 181 5.56 -22.12 -6.15
N ARG A 182 6.33 -21.46 -7.04
CA ARG A 182 6.99 -20.21 -6.70
C ARG A 182 5.93 -19.16 -6.32
N PRO A 183 6.10 -18.40 -5.22
CA PRO A 183 5.16 -17.35 -4.84
C PRO A 183 4.95 -16.35 -5.97
N CYS A 184 3.76 -15.74 -6.06
CA CYS A 184 3.45 -14.73 -7.08
C CYS A 184 4.34 -13.48 -7.00
N SER A 185 4.99 -13.23 -5.86
CA SER A 185 6.00 -12.19 -5.69
C SER A 185 7.31 -12.47 -6.43
N HIS A 186 7.61 -13.74 -6.74
CA HIS A 186 8.88 -14.10 -7.35
C HIS A 186 8.92 -13.69 -8.86
N PRO A 187 10.00 -13.05 -9.35
CA PRO A 187 10.14 -12.64 -10.75
C PRO A 187 9.97 -13.76 -11.79
N ALA A 188 10.26 -15.00 -11.41
CA ALA A 188 10.16 -16.19 -12.27
C ALA A 188 8.89 -17.00 -12.00
N CYS A 189 7.88 -16.39 -11.36
CA CYS A 189 6.61 -17.04 -11.11
C CYS A 189 5.87 -17.30 -12.44
N GLY A 190 5.53 -18.57 -12.69
CA GLY A 190 4.89 -19.03 -13.93
C GLY A 190 5.84 -19.65 -14.96
N SER A 191 7.16 -19.67 -14.70
CA SER A 191 8.07 -20.53 -15.46
C SER A 191 7.81 -22.01 -15.11
N PRO A 192 7.85 -22.96 -16.07
CA PRO A 192 7.76 -24.37 -15.75
C PRO A 192 8.85 -24.72 -14.74
N VAL A 193 8.50 -25.41 -13.66
CA VAL A 193 9.50 -26.07 -12.81
C VAL A 193 10.21 -27.06 -13.74
N GLY A 194 11.53 -26.91 -13.90
CA GLY A 194 12.33 -27.78 -14.74
C GLY A 194 11.98 -29.24 -14.42
N GLN A 195 11.44 -29.95 -15.40
CA GLN A 195 11.26 -31.39 -15.29
C GLN A 195 12.65 -32.03 -15.19
N PRO A 196 12.80 -33.09 -14.38
CA PRO A 196 14.07 -33.77 -14.19
C PRO A 196 14.64 -34.35 -15.50
#